data_AF-A0A1A8QZQ9-F1
#
_entry.id   AF-A0A1A8QZQ9-F1
#
_cell.length_a   1.000
_cell.length_b   1.000
_cell.length_c   1.000
_cell.angle_alpha   90.00
_cell.angle_beta   90.00
_cell.angle_gamma   90.00
#
_symmetry.space_group_name_H-M   'P 1'
#
loop_
_entity.id
_entity.type
_entity.pdbx_description
1 polymer ?
#
loop_
_entity_poly.entity_id
_entity_poly.type
_entity_poly.pdbx_seq_one_letter_code
_entity_poly.pdbx_strand_id
1 'polypeptide(L)'
;GHVNPAVSLAMVVLGKLKIWKFPFYVIAQFLGAFAGAAAVFGLYYDSFMDFTSGILSVTGINATAHIFASYPARHLSVLGGFIDQVVGT
;
A
#
# COMPACT_ATOMS: atom_id res chain seq x y z
N GLY A 1 15.29 6.22 -6.76
CA GLY A 1 14.17 5.61 -7.51
C GLY A 1 12.89 6.29 -7.10
N HIS A 2 11.83 6.28 -7.93
CA HIS A 2 10.61 7.02 -7.59
C HIS A 2 9.84 6.40 -6.41
N VAL A 3 9.95 5.07 -6.19
CA VAL A 3 9.35 4.26 -5.09
C VAL A 3 7.83 4.44 -4.87
N ASN A 4 7.19 5.34 -5.63
CA ASN A 4 5.79 5.68 -5.59
C ASN A 4 5.27 5.86 -7.03
N PRO A 5 4.22 5.12 -7.43
CA PRO A 5 3.56 5.28 -8.73
C PRO A 5 3.03 6.70 -9.01
N ALA A 6 2.52 7.42 -8.00
CA ALA A 6 2.02 8.78 -8.15
C ALA A 6 3.14 9.77 -8.52
N VAL A 7 4.31 9.64 -7.88
CA VAL A 7 5.50 10.43 -8.22
C VAL A 7 6.00 10.09 -9.63
N SER A 8 5.98 8.81 -10.01
CA SER A 8 6.31 8.38 -11.38
C SER A 8 5.36 9.01 -12.41
N LEU A 9 4.05 9.09 -12.10
CA LEU A 9 3.04 9.69 -12.96
C LEU A 9 3.26 11.20 -13.10
N ALA A 10 3.50 11.90 -11.99
CA ALA A 10 3.82 13.33 -11.99
C ALA A 10 5.05 13.62 -12.87
N MET A 11 6.09 12.79 -12.82
CA MET A 11 7.26 12.93 -13.68
C MET A 11 6.96 12.71 -15.16
N VAL A 12 6.02 11.83 -15.52
CA VAL A 12 5.55 11.68 -16.91
C VAL A 12 4.83 12.94 -17.36
N VAL A 13 3.90 13.45 -16.54
CA VAL A 13 3.10 14.66 -16.86
C VAL A 13 4.01 15.88 -17.02
N LEU A 14 5.02 16.03 -16.16
CA LEU A 14 6.01 17.11 -16.23
C LEU A 14 7.07 16.91 -17.33
N GLY A 15 6.99 15.84 -18.13
CA GLY A 15 7.93 15.55 -19.21
C GLY A 15 9.32 15.09 -18.75
N LYS A 16 9.50 14.84 -17.45
CA LYS A 16 10.77 14.39 -16.83
C LYS A 16 10.98 12.88 -16.92
N LEU A 17 9.93 12.10 -17.21
CA LEU A 17 10.01 10.66 -17.48
C LEU A 17 9.33 10.35 -18.82
N LYS A 18 10.01 9.57 -19.67
CA LYS A 18 9.39 9.05 -20.91
C LYS A 18 8.23 8.12 -20.54
N ILE A 19 7.07 8.32 -21.16
CA ILE A 19 5.84 7.56 -20.88
C ILE A 19 6.04 6.03 -20.97
N TRP A 20 6.86 5.55 -21.92
CA TRP A 20 7.17 4.13 -22.05
C TRP A 20 7.93 3.52 -20.86
N LYS A 21 8.62 4.33 -20.04
CA LYS A 21 9.30 3.87 -18.83
C LYS A 21 8.35 3.76 -17.64
N PHE A 22 7.24 4.48 -17.65
CA PHE A 22 6.25 4.48 -16.58
C PHE A 22 5.76 3.08 -16.18
N PRO A 23 5.30 2.20 -17.09
CA PRO A 23 4.80 0.88 -16.69
C PRO A 23 5.88 0.02 -16.01
N PHE A 24 7.14 0.10 -16.44
CA PHE A 24 8.25 -0.62 -15.81
C PHE A 24 8.53 -0.13 -14.38
N TYR A 25 8.46 1.19 -14.16
CA TYR A 25 8.59 1.78 -12.82
C TYR A 25 7.47 1.30 -11.90
N VAL A 26 6.23 1.32 -12.39
CA VAL A 26 5.07 0.87 -11.64
C VAL A 26 5.19 -0.61 -11.27
N ILE A 27 5.50 -1.49 -12.24
CA ILE A 27 5.66 -2.93 -11.98
C ILE A 27 6.77 -3.19 -10.94
N ALA A 28 7.93 -2.55 -11.09
CA ALA A 28 9.02 -2.71 -10.13
C ALA A 28 8.63 -2.23 -8.71
N GLN A 29 7.87 -1.14 -8.61
CA GLN A 29 7.37 -0.62 -7.33
C GLN A 29 6.37 -1.57 -6.68
N PHE A 30 5.41 -2.11 -7.44
CA PHE A 30 4.45 -3.09 -6.94
C PHE A 30 5.13 -4.38 -6.49
N LEU A 31 6.09 -4.90 -7.26
CA LEU A 31 6.85 -6.09 -6.89
C LEU A 31 7.69 -5.86 -5.62
N GLY A 32 8.35 -4.71 -5.51
CA GLY A 32 9.11 -4.34 -4.33
C GLY A 32 8.23 -4.22 -3.07
N ALA A 33 7.07 -3.57 -3.20
CA ALA A 33 6.11 -3.46 -2.11
C ALA A 33 5.56 -4.82 -1.67
N PHE A 34 5.22 -5.70 -2.63
CA PHE A 34 4.75 -7.05 -2.34
C PHE A 34 5.82 -7.90 -1.65
N ALA A 35 7.05 -7.89 -2.16
CA ALA A 35 8.16 -8.61 -1.54
C ALA A 35 8.47 -8.09 -0.13
N GLY A 36 8.42 -6.76 0.08
CA GLY A 36 8.55 -6.14 1.40
C GLY A 36 7.46 -6.58 2.37
N ALA A 37 6.19 -6.62 1.94
CA ALA A 37 5.08 -7.10 2.75
C ALA A 37 5.27 -8.58 3.15
N ALA A 38 5.67 -9.44 2.20
CA ALA A 38 5.96 -10.84 2.48
C ALA A 38 7.11 -11.01 3.48
N ALA A 39 8.17 -10.21 3.36
CA ALA A 39 9.30 -10.23 4.28
C ALA A 39 8.89 -9.81 5.70
N VAL A 40 8.09 -8.76 5.85
CA VAL A 40 7.54 -8.32 7.15
C VAL A 40 6.64 -9.40 7.74
N PHE A 41 5.76 -10.00 6.94
CA PHE A 41 4.89 -11.09 7.41
C PHE A 41 5.71 -12.29 7.89
N GLY A 42 6.74 -12.70 7.15
CA GLY A 42 7.62 -13.79 7.55
C GLY A 42 8.41 -13.48 8.82
N LEU A 43 8.93 -12.26 8.95
CA LEU A 43 9.70 -11.83 10.13
C LEU A 43 8.86 -11.84 11.41
N TYR A 44 7.59 -11.45 11.31
CA TYR A 44 6.66 -11.36 12.44
C TYR A 44 5.67 -12.52 12.51
N TYR A 45 5.91 -13.62 11.80
CA TYR A 45 4.95 -14.72 11.66
C TYR A 45 4.48 -15.25 13.02
N ASP A 46 5.41 -15.56 13.92
CA ASP A 46 5.09 -16.09 15.25
C ASP A 46 4.30 -15.08 16.08
N SER A 47 4.65 -13.78 16.00
CA SER A 47 3.92 -12.71 16.68
C SER A 47 2.49 -12.55 16.14
N PHE A 48 2.29 -12.70 14.83
CA PHE A 48 0.96 -12.70 14.24
C PHE A 48 0.14 -13.88 14.69
N MET A 49 0.71 -15.09 14.70
CA MET A 49 -0.01 -16.29 15.11
C MET A 49 -0.40 -16.24 16.59
N ASP A 50 0.49 -15.76 17.46
CA ASP A 50 0.22 -15.58 18.90
C ASP A 50 -0.89 -14.53 19.13
N PHE A 51 -0.73 -13.33 18.56
CA PHE A 51 -1.68 -12.23 18.75
C PHE A 51 -3.09 -12.53 18.20
N THR A 52 -3.15 -13.21 17.06
CA THR A 52 -4.44 -13.51 16.39
C THR A 52 -5.03 -14.86 16.79
N SER A 53 -4.32 -15.64 17.63
CA SER A 53 -4.66 -17.04 17.89
C SER A 53 -4.82 -17.85 16.59
N GLY A 54 -4.00 -17.52 15.58
CA GLY A 54 -4.03 -18.12 14.23
C GLY A 54 -5.13 -17.59 13.29
N ILE A 55 -5.99 -16.66 13.71
CA ILE A 55 -7.10 -16.15 12.89
C ILE A 55 -6.78 -14.77 12.31
N LEU A 56 -6.27 -14.76 11.08
CA LEU A 56 -5.96 -13.51 10.36
C LEU A 56 -7.24 -12.81 9.89
N SER A 57 -7.64 -11.77 10.63
CA SER A 57 -8.85 -10.99 10.36
C SER A 57 -8.54 -9.64 9.73
N VAL A 58 -9.41 -9.19 8.82
CA VAL A 58 -9.31 -7.87 8.17
C VAL A 58 -9.99 -6.77 8.97
N THR A 59 -11.01 -7.11 9.75
CA THR A 59 -11.76 -6.17 10.60
C THR A 59 -11.99 -6.77 11.99
N GLY A 60 -12.26 -5.93 12.99
CA GLY A 60 -12.43 -6.35 14.38
C GLY A 60 -11.28 -5.88 15.28
N ILE A 61 -11.33 -6.29 16.56
CA ILE A 61 -10.39 -5.83 17.59
C ILE A 61 -8.97 -6.35 17.35
N ASN A 62 -8.85 -7.56 16.79
CA ASN A 62 -7.56 -8.20 16.48
C ASN A 62 -7.21 -8.13 14.98
N ALA A 63 -7.71 -7.11 14.26
CA ALA A 63 -7.44 -6.97 12.83
C ALA A 63 -5.99 -6.56 12.56
N THR A 64 -5.27 -7.40 11.81
CA THR A 64 -3.84 -7.18 11.48
C THR A 64 -3.61 -6.74 10.04
N ALA A 65 -4.65 -6.79 9.18
CA ALA A 65 -4.55 -6.38 7.78
C ALA A 65 -4.09 -4.92 7.58
N HIS A 66 -4.40 -4.04 8.54
CA HIS A 66 -4.03 -2.63 8.53
C HIS A 66 -2.51 -2.38 8.58
N ILE A 67 -1.71 -3.38 8.95
CA ILE A 67 -0.24 -3.29 8.96
C ILE A 67 0.32 -3.25 7.53
N PHE A 68 -0.37 -3.89 6.58
CA PHE A 68 0.11 -4.02 5.19
C PHE A 68 -0.56 -3.05 4.22
N ALA A 69 -1.80 -2.64 4.51
CA ALA A 69 -2.56 -1.73 3.65
C ALA A 69 -3.42 -0.78 4.50
N SER A 70 -3.68 0.40 3.96
CA SER A 70 -4.59 1.36 4.58
C SER A 70 -6.03 1.00 4.27
N TYR A 71 -6.89 1.05 5.29
CA TYR A 71 -8.33 0.86 5.15
C TYR A 71 -9.04 2.10 5.71
N PRO A 72 -10.14 2.54 5.08
CA PRO A 72 -10.87 3.71 5.51
C PRO A 72 -11.45 3.52 6.91
N ALA A 73 -11.49 4.60 7.69
CA ALA A 73 -12.21 4.61 8.96
C ALA A 73 -13.72 4.39 8.73
N ARG A 74 -14.43 3.79 9.70
CA ARG A 74 -15.85 3.42 9.58
C ARG A 74 -16.79 4.59 9.21
N HIS A 75 -16.40 5.82 9.50
CA HIS A 75 -17.19 7.03 9.21
C HIS A 75 -16.86 7.65 7.84
N LEU A 76 -15.83 7.16 7.15
CA LEU A 76 -15.34 7.74 5.91
C LEU A 76 -16.10 7.14 4.73
N SER A 77 -16.80 8.00 3.96
CA SER A 77 -17.39 7.59 2.69
C SER A 77 -16.32 7.43 1.61
N VAL A 78 -16.63 6.67 0.56
CA VAL A 78 -15.73 6.50 -0.59
C VAL A 78 -15.33 7.85 -1.22
N LEU A 79 -16.29 8.78 -1.36
CA LEU A 79 -16.02 10.10 -1.91
C LEU A 79 -15.14 10.94 -0.97
N GLY A 80 -15.38 10.88 0.35
CA GLY A 80 -14.55 11.56 1.34
C GLY A 80 -13.11 11.06 1.32
N GLY A 81 -12.92 9.75 1.28
CA GLY A 81 -11.58 9.15 1.19
C GLY A 81 -10.87 9.42 -0.14
N PHE A 82 -11.60 9.52 -1.25
CA PHE A 82 -11.01 9.92 -2.52
C PHE A 82 -10.45 11.35 -2.46
N ILE A 83 -11.24 12.31 -1.95
CA ILE A 83 -10.79 13.71 -1.84
C ILE A 83 -9.58 13.81 -0.89
N ASP A 84 -9.61 13.10 0.25
CA ASP A 84 -8.51 13.05 1.20
C ASP A 84 -7.20 12.57 0.54
N GLN A 85 -7.24 11.44 -0.18
CA GLN A 85 -6.06 10.90 -0.87
C GLN A 85 -5.56 11.81 -2.00
N VAL A 86 -6.47 12.47 -2.73
CA VAL A 86 -6.09 13.40 -3.80
C VAL A 86 -5.41 14.65 -3.25
N VAL A 87 -5.87 15.19 -2.11
CA VAL A 87 -5.25 16.38 -1.50
C VAL A 87 -3.93 16.03 -0.79
N GLY A 88 -3.83 14.83 -0.22
CA GLY A 88 -2.65 14.39 0.52
C GLY A 88 -1.46 13.90 -0.34
N THR A 89 -1.67 13.60 -1.62
CA THR A 89 -0.66 13.04 -2.55
C THR A 89 0.01 14.12 -3.39
#